data_AF-A0A3A0E8A5-F1
#
_entry.id   AF-A0A3A0E8A5-F1
#
_cell.length_a   1.000
_cell.length_b   1.000
_cell.length_c   1.000
_cell.angle_alpha   90.00
_cell.angle_beta   90.00
_cell.angle_gamma   90.00
#
_symmetry.space_group_name_H-M   'P 1'
#
loop_
_entity.id
_entity.type
_entity.pdbx_description
1 polymer ?
#
loop_
_entity_poly.entity_id
_entity_poly.type
_entity_poly.pdbx_seq_one_letter_code
_entity_poly.pdbx_strand_id
1 'polypeptide(L)' 'MLPPIDGAPRRRLTEHAELAVAAEFLMARGFAEDEIAVQLSRFYYVDIDALNDVVAALAGHTAQAQAGRRATA' A
#
# COMPACT_ATOMS: atom_id res chain seq x y z
N MET A 1 12.47 -22.90 -31.71
CA MET A 1 12.93 -22.67 -30.32
C MET A 1 12.44 -21.30 -29.90
N LEU A 2 11.26 -21.23 -29.27
CA LEU A 2 10.75 -20.01 -28.64
C LEU A 2 11.51 -19.81 -27.33
N PRO A 3 11.97 -18.60 -26.97
CA PRO A 3 12.61 -18.38 -25.69
C PRO A 3 11.59 -18.63 -24.56
N PRO A 4 12.01 -19.20 -23.42
CA PRO A 4 11.16 -19.28 -22.24
C PRO A 4 10.86 -17.85 -21.79
N ILE A 5 9.59 -17.46 -21.90
CA ILE A 5 9.04 -16.23 -21.29
C ILE A 5 8.91 -16.42 -19.77
N ASP A 6 9.95 -16.91 -19.12
CA ASP A 6 10.03 -17.10 -17.67
C ASP A 6 10.85 -15.97 -17.01
N GLY A 7 10.67 -14.74 -17.50
CA GLY A 7 11.52 -13.61 -17.13
C GLY A 7 10.77 -12.31 -16.83
N ALA A 8 9.44 -12.30 -16.82
CA ALA A 8 8.74 -11.20 -16.17
C ALA A 8 8.76 -11.50 -14.67
N PRO A 9 9.56 -10.81 -13.83
CA PRO A 9 9.33 -10.91 -12.40
C PRO A 9 7.88 -10.50 -12.20
N ARG A 10 7.06 -11.37 -11.59
CA ARG A 10 5.77 -10.93 -11.03
C ARG A 10 6.12 -9.66 -10.27
N ARG A 11 5.63 -8.51 -10.73
CA ARG A 11 6.09 -7.19 -10.28
C ARG A 11 6.00 -7.21 -8.76
N ARG A 12 7.15 -7.33 -8.09
CA ARG A 12 7.20 -7.48 -6.65
C ARG A 12 7.07 -6.09 -6.09
N LEU A 13 5.95 -5.83 -5.43
CA LEU A 13 5.76 -4.60 -4.68
C LEU A 13 6.44 -4.82 -3.33
N THR A 14 7.76 -4.74 -3.35
CA THR A 14 8.63 -4.81 -2.16
C THR A 14 9.31 -3.47 -1.87
N GLU A 15 9.32 -2.57 -2.84
CA GLU A 15 9.85 -1.22 -2.68
C GLU A 15 8.90 -0.40 -1.80
N HIS A 16 9.45 0.14 -0.71
CA HIS A 16 8.72 0.95 0.27
C HIS A 16 8.00 2.15 -0.39
N ALA A 17 8.64 2.75 -1.40
CA ALA A 17 8.08 3.86 -2.16
C ALA A 17 6.86 3.42 -3.02
N GLU A 18 6.93 2.26 -3.67
CA GLU A 18 5.80 1.75 -4.46
C GLU A 18 4.65 1.30 -3.55
N LEU A 19 4.96 0.70 -2.40
CA LEU A 19 3.98 0.31 -1.38
C LEU A 19 3.26 1.53 -0.81
N ALA A 20 3.98 2.61 -0.50
CA ALA A 20 3.41 3.86 -0.01
C ALA A 20 2.45 4.48 -1.03
N VAL A 21 2.87 4.58 -2.30
CA VAL A 21 2.01 5.13 -3.37
C VAL A 21 0.76 4.27 -3.56
N ALA A 22 0.90 2.94 -3.53
CA ALA A 22 -0.26 2.06 -3.70
C ALA A 22 -1.20 2.10 -2.49
N ALA A 23 -0.66 2.15 -1.27
CA ALA A 23 -1.43 2.30 -0.04
C ALA A 23 -2.16 3.65 0.01
N GLU A 24 -1.47 4.77 -0.26
CA GLU A 24 -2.09 6.09 -0.36
C GLU A 24 -3.19 6.13 -1.42
N PHE A 25 -2.97 5.51 -2.58
CA PHE A 25 -3.98 5.45 -3.64
C PHE A 25 -5.25 4.71 -3.20
N LEU A 26 -5.08 3.59 -2.48
CA LEU A 26 -6.20 2.81 -1.94
C LEU A 26 -6.89 3.54 -0.78
N MET A 27 -6.14 4.16 0.14
CA MET A 27 -6.69 4.98 1.23
C MET A 27 -7.47 6.18 0.70
N ALA A 28 -6.94 6.89 -0.31
CA ALA A 28 -7.60 8.02 -0.96
C ALA A 28 -8.92 7.60 -1.64
N ARG A 29 -9.03 6.33 -2.02
CA ARG A 29 -10.24 5.74 -2.59
C ARG A 29 -11.23 5.24 -1.52
N GLY A 30 -10.85 5.29 -0.25
CA GLY A 30 -11.68 4.95 0.91
C GLY A 30 -11.55 3.49 1.38
N PHE A 31 -10.53 2.76 0.94
CA PHE A 31 -10.26 1.42 1.45
C PHE A 31 -9.63 1.49 2.84
N ALA A 32 -10.04 0.56 3.72
CA ALA A 32 -9.43 0.42 5.03
C ALA A 32 -8.03 -0.22 4.93
N GLU A 33 -7.18 0.07 5.90
CA GLU A 33 -5.81 -0.45 6.04
C GLU A 33 -5.73 -1.99 5.89
N ASP A 34 -6.66 -2.70 6.54
CA ASP A 34 -6.79 -4.17 6.47
C ASP A 34 -7.15 -4.67 5.06
N GLU A 35 -7.87 -3.87 4.28
CA GLU A 35 -8.27 -4.23 2.91
C GLU A 35 -7.15 -3.96 1.89
N ILE A 36 -6.25 -3.02 2.17
CA ILE A 36 -5.14 -2.65 1.29
C ILE A 36 -4.22 -3.85 1.05
N ALA A 37 -3.86 -4.57 2.12
CA ALA A 37 -3.02 -5.77 2.03
C ALA A 37 -3.69 -6.87 1.21
N VAL A 38 -4.99 -7.09 1.40
CA VAL A 38 -5.77 -8.09 0.68
C VAL A 38 -5.91 -7.73 -0.80
N GLN A 39 -6.12 -6.45 -1.13
CA GLN A 39 -6.22 -6.00 -2.52
C GLN A 39 -4.87 -6.08 -3.23
N LEU A 40 -3.79 -5.61 -2.60
CA LEU A 40 -2.46 -5.62 -3.17
C LEU A 40 -1.95 -7.05 -3.41
N SER A 41 -2.14 -7.95 -2.44
CA SER A 41 -1.71 -9.35 -2.53
C SER A 41 -2.42 -10.18 -3.61
N ARG A 42 -3.59 -9.73 -4.09
CA ARG A 42 -4.31 -10.37 -5.21
C ARG A 42 -3.64 -10.15 -6.56
N PHE A 43 -2.99 -9.01 -6.74
CA PHE A 43 -2.40 -8.61 -8.02
C PHE A 43 -0.87 -8.70 -8.00
N TYR A 44 -0.25 -8.55 -6.83
CA TYR A 44 1.19 -8.47 -6.65
C TYR A 44 1.68 -9.35 -5.51
N TYR A 45 2.94 -9.76 -5.59
CA TYR A 45 3.62 -10.33 -4.43
C TYR A 45 4.06 -9.17 -3.55
N VAL A 46 3.41 -9.04 -2.39
CA VAL A 46 3.59 -7.94 -1.45
C VAL A 46 4.21 -8.49 -0.17
N ASP A 47 5.22 -7.78 0.32
CA ASP A 47 5.75 -8.01 1.64
C ASP A 47 4.81 -7.37 2.66
N ILE A 48 4.12 -8.22 3.43
CA ILE A 48 3.11 -7.78 4.42
C ILE A 48 3.78 -7.00 5.56
N ASP A 49 5.01 -7.36 5.94
CA ASP A 49 5.74 -6.66 7.00
C ASP A 49 6.11 -5.24 6.54
N ALA A 50 6.63 -5.11 5.31
CA ALA A 50 6.92 -3.80 4.73
C ALA A 50 5.66 -2.96 4.51
N LEU A 51 4.56 -3.58 4.05
CA LEU A 51 3.29 -2.88 3.88
C LEU A 51 2.73 -2.38 5.22
N ASN A 52 2.80 -3.20 6.28
CA ASN A 52 2.34 -2.80 7.61
C ASN A 52 3.14 -1.60 8.14
N ASP A 53 4.45 -1.56 7.92
CA ASP A 53 5.29 -0.43 8.34
C ASP A 53 4.92 0.87 7.58
N VAL A 54 4.71 0.76 6.26
CA VAL A 54 4.21 1.86 5.41
C VAL A 54 2.84 2.35 5.88
N VAL A 55 1.91 1.44 6.09
CA VAL A 55 0.53 1.75 6.48
C VAL A 55 0.50 2.38 7.87
N ALA A 56 1.26 1.84 8.83
CA ALA A 56 1.43 2.42 10.16
C ALA A 56 2.04 3.83 10.10
N ALA A 57 3.05 4.04 9.25
CA ALA A 57 3.61 5.36 9.02
C ALA A 57 2.57 6.34 8.43
N LEU A 58 1.79 5.92 7.44
CA LEU A 58 0.74 6.75 6.81
C LEU A 58 -0.41 7.04 7.78
N ALA A 59 -0.85 6.07 8.57
CA ALA A 59 -1.90 6.23 9.57
C ALA A 59 -1.46 7.17 10.71
N GLY A 60 -0.20 7.08 11.13
CA GLY A 60 0.41 8.02 12.07
C GLY A 60 0.37 9.48 11.57
N HIS A 61 0.63 9.70 10.27
CA HIS A 61 0.50 11.01 9.63
C HIS A 61 -0.96 11.45 9.48
N THR A 62 -1.87 10.52 9.16
CA THR A 62 -3.29 10.83 8.94
C THR A 62 -4.01 11.16 10.24
N ALA A 63 -3.67 10.51 11.36
CA ALA A 63 -4.20 10.83 12.68
C ALA A 63 -3.87 12.27 13.11
N GLN A 64 -2.68 12.76 12.78
CA GLN A 64 -2.31 14.16 13.02
C GLN A 64 -3.04 15.13 12.08
N ALA A 65 -3.24 14.78 10.80
CA ALA A 65 -3.98 15.60 9.84
C ALA A 65 -5.50 15.65 10.12
N GLN A 66 -6.08 14.57 10.67
CA GLN A 66 -7.51 14.46 11.02
C GLN A 66 -7.83 15.22 12.32
N ALA A 67 -6.90 15.21 13.31
CA ALA A 67 -7.07 15.91 14.58
C ALA A 67 -7.14 17.44 14.40
N GLY A 68 -6.39 18.01 13.44
CA GLY A 68 -6.46 19.44 13.11
C GLY A 68 -7.76 19.87 12.43
N ARG A 69 -8.49 18.96 11.79
CA ARG A 69 -9.75 19.25 11.06
C ARG A 69 -11.02 19.14 11.91
N ARG A 70 -10.94 18.53 13.10
CA ARG A 70 -12.10 18.34 13.99
C ARG A 70 -12.35 19.47 15.00
N ALA A 71 -11.47 20.47 15.07
CA ALA A 71 -11.60 21.59 16.02
C ALA A 71 -12.46 22.78 15.52
N THR A 72 -13.17 22.63 14.39
CA THR A 72 -14.07 23.67 13.86
C THR A 72 -15.43 23.06 13.52
N ALA A 73 -16.23 22.72 14.54
CA ALA A 73 -17.67 22.48 14.41
C ALA A 73 -18.36 22.82 15.73
#